data_AF-A0A969KJ18-F1
#
_entry.id   AF-A0A969KJ18-F1
#
_cell.length_a   1.000
_cell.length_b   1.000
_cell.length_c   1.000
_cell.angle_alpha   90.00
_cell.angle_beta   90.00
_cell.angle_gamma   90.00
#
_symmetry.space_group_name_H-M   'P 1'
#
loop_
_entity.id
_entity.type
_entity.pdbx_description
1 polymer ?
#
loop_
_entity_poly.entity_id
_entity_poly.type
_entity_poly.pdbx_seq_one_letter_code
_entity_poly.pdbx_strand_id
1 'polypeptide(L)'
;MVRAMGGGWNQASRCNEIARRLDIYRQEELLGFQYRTDPDTPGQYVICAKTKITKPGDCPLVLTLFPEQDPQLAIQEVAFSLLKDNPISYERSAIDSNQEEQEEIVYISLEELL
;
A
#
# COMPACT_ATOMS: atom_id res chain seq x y z
N MET A 1 19.07 -8.66 11.81
CA MET A 1 20.03 -7.74 11.16
C MET A 1 19.23 -6.62 10.54
N VAL A 2 19.43 -5.36 10.96
CA VAL A 2 18.76 -4.20 10.35
C VAL A 2 19.41 -3.95 9.01
N ARG A 3 18.66 -4.13 7.90
CA ARG A 3 19.19 -3.90 6.55
C ARG A 3 19.37 -2.40 6.34
N ALA A 4 20.53 -1.99 5.83
CA ALA A 4 20.80 -0.59 5.51
C ALA A 4 19.88 -0.14 4.37
N MET A 5 19.09 0.91 4.57
CA MET A 5 18.01 1.32 3.67
C MET A 5 18.43 2.36 2.63
N GLY A 6 19.74 2.54 2.42
CA GLY A 6 20.29 3.55 1.49
C GLY A 6 20.01 4.99 1.92
N GLY A 7 20.74 5.96 1.34
CA GLY A 7 20.36 7.39 1.40
C GLY A 7 20.25 8.05 2.79
N GLY A 8 20.91 7.53 3.84
CA GLY A 8 20.85 8.10 5.19
C GLY A 8 19.59 7.75 6.00
N TRP A 9 18.75 6.84 5.50
CA TRP A 9 17.57 6.36 6.21
C TRP A 9 17.93 5.33 7.27
N ASN A 10 17.37 5.50 8.46
CA ASN A 10 17.38 4.47 9.51
C ASN A 10 15.97 3.91 9.70
N GLN A 11 15.85 2.80 10.45
CA GLN A 11 14.57 2.13 10.66
C GLN A 11 13.51 3.06 11.27
N ALA A 12 13.88 3.82 12.30
CA ALA A 12 12.97 4.72 12.97
C ALA A 12 12.51 5.86 12.05
N SER A 13 13.41 6.48 11.28
CA SER A 13 13.05 7.57 10.37
C SER A 13 12.12 7.11 9.25
N ARG A 14 12.29 5.88 8.75
CA ARG A 14 11.40 5.30 7.74
C ARG A 14 10.02 4.96 8.31
N CYS A 15 9.96 4.35 9.50
CA CYS A 15 8.69 4.11 10.18
C CYS A 15 7.92 5.41 10.43
N ASN A 16 8.61 6.47 10.87
CA ASN A 16 8.00 7.78 11.10
C ASN A 16 7.47 8.40 9.81
N GLU A 17 8.20 8.28 8.70
CA GLU A 17 7.73 8.80 7.41
C GLU A 17 6.53 8.01 6.86
N ILE A 18 6.53 6.68 7.01
CA ILE A 18 5.38 5.84 6.65
C ILE A 18 4.16 6.22 7.49
N ALA A 19 4.31 6.36 8.81
CA ALA A 19 3.24 6.80 9.70
C ALA A 19 2.69 8.18 9.28
N ARG A 20 3.57 9.15 9.01
CA ARG A 20 3.17 10.49 8.53
C ARG A 20 2.36 10.44 7.24
N ARG A 21 2.74 9.59 6.28
CA ARG A 21 2.01 9.39 5.02
C ARG A 21 0.63 8.77 5.26
N LEU A 22 0.56 7.72 6.08
CA LEU A 22 -0.70 7.08 6.44
C LEU A 22 -1.66 8.06 7.14
N ASP A 23 -1.16 8.94 8.00
CA ASP A 23 -1.98 9.98 8.63
C ASP A 23 -2.56 10.98 7.62
N ILE A 24 -1.80 11.33 6.58
CA ILE A 24 -2.30 12.16 5.48
C ILE A 24 -3.38 11.41 4.71
N TYR A 25 -3.13 10.15 4.31
CA TYR A 25 -4.10 9.37 3.56
C TYR A 25 -5.37 9.08 4.35
N ARG A 26 -5.27 8.96 5.68
CA ARG A 26 -6.43 8.87 6.57
C ARG A 26 -7.31 10.12 6.48
N GLN A 27 -6.71 11.31 6.42
CA GLN A 27 -7.45 12.57 6.25
C GLN A 27 -8.07 12.69 4.85
N GLU A 28 -7.45 12.07 3.85
CA GLU A 28 -7.93 12.00 2.47
C GLU A 28 -8.98 10.89 2.23
N GLU A 29 -9.41 10.23 3.31
CA GLU A 29 -10.35 9.09 3.28
C GLU A 29 -9.76 7.88 2.55
N LEU A 30 -8.76 7.25 3.18
CA LEU A 30 -8.12 6.01 2.74
C LEU A 30 -9.16 4.90 2.54
N LEU A 31 -9.25 4.40 1.31
CA LEU A 31 -10.14 3.32 0.87
C LEU A 31 -9.43 1.96 0.83
N GLY A 32 -8.11 1.96 0.65
CA GLY A 32 -7.37 0.72 0.48
C GLY A 32 -5.94 0.92 0.00
N PHE A 33 -5.29 -0.19 -0.34
CA PHE A 33 -3.94 -0.21 -0.89
C PHE A 33 -3.93 -0.92 -2.24
N GLN A 34 -3.01 -0.49 -3.10
CA GLN A 34 -2.69 -1.13 -4.37
C GLN A 34 -1.17 -1.25 -4.47
N TYR A 35 -0.67 -2.10 -5.37
CA TYR A 35 0.74 -2.16 -5.68
C TYR A 35 0.98 -1.99 -7.18
N ARG A 36 2.17 -1.49 -7.53
CA ARG A 36 2.63 -1.43 -8.91
C ARG A 36 4.15 -1.49 -8.99
N THR A 37 4.69 -1.67 -10.19
CA THR A 37 6.12 -1.48 -10.45
C THR A 37 6.44 0.01 -10.53
N ASP A 38 7.70 0.38 -10.25
CA ASP A 38 8.14 1.78 -10.29
C ASP A 38 9.43 1.91 -11.14
N PRO A 39 9.46 2.79 -12.16
CA PRO A 39 10.64 3.00 -12.99
C PRO A 39 11.85 3.52 -12.20
N ASP A 40 11.64 4.24 -11.09
CA ASP A 40 12.71 4.76 -10.25
C ASP A 40 13.34 3.67 -9.35
N THR A 41 12.62 2.56 -9.12
CA THR A 41 13.12 1.41 -8.36
C THR A 41 12.92 0.10 -9.13
N PRO A 42 13.76 -0.17 -10.15
CA PRO A 42 13.64 -1.36 -10.98
C PRO A 42 13.70 -2.66 -10.16
N GLY A 43 12.81 -3.60 -10.47
CA GLY A 43 12.74 -4.91 -9.79
C GLY A 43 12.12 -4.87 -8.39
N GLN A 44 11.51 -3.74 -8.00
CA GLN A 44 10.80 -3.58 -6.74
C GLN A 44 9.35 -3.15 -7.01
N TYR A 45 8.45 -3.63 -6.15
CA TYR A 45 7.07 -3.16 -6.11
C TYR A 45 6.94 -2.01 -5.11
N VAL A 46 6.07 -1.05 -5.41
CA VAL A 46 5.66 0.01 -4.50
C VAL A 46 4.23 -0.23 -4.06
N ILE A 47 3.96 0.01 -2.78
CA ILE A 47 2.61 0.04 -2.23
C ILE A 47 2.11 1.49 -2.28
N CYS A 48 0.96 1.67 -2.91
CA CYS A 48 0.28 2.96 -3.03
C CYS A 48 -1.01 2.95 -2.20
N ALA A 49 -1.36 4.09 -1.64
CA ALA A 49 -2.65 4.30 -1.00
C ALA A 49 -3.69 4.70 -2.04
N LYS A 50 -4.90 4.15 -1.90
CA LYS A 50 -6.08 4.57 -2.64
C LYS A 50 -6.96 5.39 -1.72
N THR A 51 -7.14 6.67 -2.01
CA THR A 51 -8.03 7.57 -1.26
C THR A 51 -9.19 8.02 -2.14
N LYS A 52 -10.18 8.74 -1.58
CA LYS A 52 -11.29 9.29 -2.38
C LYS A 52 -10.86 10.32 -3.42
N ILE A 53 -9.72 10.97 -3.21
CA ILE A 53 -9.21 12.02 -4.12
C ILE A 53 -8.14 11.51 -5.09
N THR A 54 -7.65 10.27 -4.92
CA THR A 54 -6.62 9.67 -5.78
C THR A 54 -7.16 9.44 -7.19
N LYS A 55 -6.53 10.05 -8.19
CA LYS A 55 -6.93 9.90 -9.60
C LYS A 55 -6.43 8.58 -10.19
N PRO A 56 -7.04 8.09 -11.30
CA PRO A 56 -6.50 6.94 -12.02
C PRO A 56 -5.05 7.19 -12.47
N GLY A 57 -4.16 6.23 -12.21
CA GLY A 57 -2.72 6.32 -12.53
C GLY A 57 -1.85 6.98 -11.45
N ASP A 58 -2.44 7.67 -10.47
CA ASP A 58 -1.69 8.21 -9.34
C ASP A 58 -1.29 7.09 -8.36
N CYS A 59 -0.07 7.17 -7.82
CA CYS A 59 0.39 6.32 -6.73
C CYS A 59 0.86 7.18 -5.55
N PRO A 60 -0.04 7.52 -4.63
CA PRO A 60 0.35 8.07 -3.34
C PRO A 60 1.18 7.03 -2.57
N LEU A 61 2.51 7.18 -2.60
CA LEU A 61 3.45 6.18 -2.11
C LEU A 61 3.33 5.96 -0.59
N VAL A 62 3.03 4.74 -0.18
CA VAL A 62 3.15 4.30 1.22
C VAL A 62 4.60 3.87 1.48
N LEU A 63 5.06 2.83 0.77
CA LEU A 63 6.41 2.30 0.90
C LEU A 63 6.85 1.54 -0.35
N THR A 64 8.17 1.43 -0.54
CA THR A 64 8.80 0.58 -1.55
C THR A 64 9.23 -0.73 -0.91
N LEU A 65 8.83 -1.85 -1.50
CA LEU A 65 9.19 -3.19 -1.06
C LEU A 65 10.63 -3.52 -1.46
N PHE A 66 11.25 -4.45 -0.74
CA PHE A 66 12.52 -5.00 -1.16
C PHE A 66 12.35 -5.84 -2.45
N PRO A 67 13.44 -6.02 -3.21
CA PRO A 67 13.42 -6.91 -4.37
C PRO A 67 12.89 -8.30 -3.99
N GLU A 68 12.16 -8.92 -4.90
CA GLU A 68 11.60 -10.29 -4.77
C GLU A 68 10.55 -10.48 -3.67
N GLN A 69 10.10 -9.41 -2.99
CA GLN A 69 8.97 -9.52 -2.07
C GLN A 69 7.65 -9.65 -2.82
N ASP A 70 6.78 -10.53 -2.32
CA ASP A 70 5.40 -10.65 -2.78
C ASP A 70 4.59 -9.42 -2.34
N PRO A 71 4.11 -8.58 -3.26
CA PRO A 71 3.39 -7.37 -2.92
C PRO A 71 2.01 -7.65 -2.33
N GLN A 72 1.38 -8.77 -2.69
CA GLN A 72 0.07 -9.14 -2.18
C GLN A 72 0.16 -9.55 -0.71
N LEU A 73 1.16 -10.37 -0.37
CA LEU A 73 1.43 -10.72 1.02
C LEU A 73 1.79 -9.48 1.85
N ALA A 74 2.61 -8.59 1.30
CA ALA A 74 3.00 -7.37 2.00
C ALA A 74 1.82 -6.45 2.32
N ILE A 75 0.87 -6.28 1.39
CA ILE A 75 -0.35 -5.51 1.65
C ILE A 75 -1.21 -6.19 2.72
N GLN A 76 -1.34 -7.52 2.69
CA GLN A 76 -2.08 -8.25 3.72
C GLN A 76 -1.47 -8.02 5.11
N GLU A 77 -0.15 -8.13 5.25
CA GLU A 77 0.54 -7.87 6.52
C GLU A 77 0.33 -6.44 7.02
N VAL A 78 0.36 -5.46 6.13
CA VAL A 78 0.08 -4.05 6.46
C VAL A 78 -1.38 -3.89 6.90
N ALA A 79 -2.33 -4.43 6.14
CA ALA A 79 -3.75 -4.35 6.47
C ALA A 79 -4.06 -5.02 7.82
N PHE A 80 -3.54 -6.23 8.05
CA PHE A 80 -3.68 -6.94 9.35
C PHE A 80 -3.07 -6.14 10.51
N SER A 81 -1.93 -5.50 10.29
CA SER A 81 -1.27 -4.69 11.34
C SER A 81 -2.05 -3.44 11.71
N LEU A 82 -2.83 -2.88 10.77
CA LEU A 82 -3.67 -1.71 11.00
C LEU A 82 -5.04 -2.03 11.60
N LEU A 83 -5.57 -3.24 11.36
CA LEU A 83 -6.96 -3.62 11.65
C LEU A 83 -7.09 -4.57 12.84
N LYS A 84 -6.30 -4.38 13.90
CA LYS A 84 -6.12 -5.35 15.00
C LYS A 84 -7.41 -5.90 15.66
N ASP A 85 -8.59 -5.35 15.39
CA ASP A 85 -9.89 -5.85 15.86
C ASP A 85 -11.00 -5.96 14.77
N ASN A 86 -10.73 -5.79 13.47
CA ASN A 86 -11.76 -5.81 12.41
C ASN A 86 -11.58 -6.94 11.36
N PRO A 87 -12.66 -7.61 10.93
CA PRO A 87 -12.60 -8.62 9.87
C PRO A 87 -12.32 -7.95 8.51
N ILE A 88 -11.23 -8.35 7.84
CA ILE A 88 -10.90 -7.86 6.50
C ILE A 88 -11.82 -8.52 5.47
N SER A 89 -12.57 -7.72 4.71
CA SER A 89 -13.23 -8.13 3.48
C SER A 89 -12.30 -7.88 2.28
N TYR A 90 -12.00 -8.92 1.51
CA TYR A 90 -11.23 -8.83 0.28
C TYR A 90 -12.20 -8.83 -0.90
N GLU A 91 -12.37 -7.69 -1.57
CA GLU A 91 -13.08 -7.66 -2.85
C GLU A 91 -12.09 -7.72 -4.00
N ARG A 92 -12.02 -8.88 -4.67
CA ARG A 92 -11.31 -9.03 -5.93
C ARG A 92 -12.21 -8.53 -7.06
N SER A 93 -12.04 -7.28 -7.49
CA SER A 93 -12.72 -6.79 -8.68
C SER A 93 -12.15 -7.50 -9.91
N ALA A 94 -12.87 -8.50 -10.43
CA ALA A 94 -12.59 -9.07 -11.75
C ALA A 94 -12.99 -8.04 -12.81
N ILE A 95 -12.01 -7.31 -13.35
CA ILE A 95 -12.22 -6.48 -14.54
C ILE A 95 -12.07 -7.37 -15.77
N ASP A 96 -13.06 -7.27 -16.64
CA ASP A 96 -13.29 -8.05 -17.86
C ASP A 96 -12.06 -8.06 -18.80
N SER A 97 -11.88 -9.22 -19.41
CA SER A 97 -10.95 -9.65 -20.44
C SER A 97 -10.53 -8.55 -21.44
N ASN A 98 -9.50 -7.77 -21.14
CA ASN A 98 -8.55 -7.20 -22.12
C ASN A 98 -7.34 -6.60 -21.38
N GLN A 99 -6.14 -6.91 -21.88
CA GLN A 99 -4.80 -6.65 -21.33
C GLN A 99 -4.60 -5.27 -20.66
N GLU A 100 -4.19 -5.26 -19.38
CA GLU A 100 -2.97 -4.62 -18.83
C GLU A 100 -2.92 -4.86 -17.31
N GLU A 101 -1.73 -4.73 -16.73
CA GLU A 101 -1.34 -5.18 -15.37
C GLU A 101 -2.46 -5.12 -14.31
N GLN A 102 -2.72 -6.27 -13.69
CA GLN A 102 -3.71 -6.46 -12.64
C GLN A 102 -3.35 -5.60 -11.41
N GLU A 103 -3.92 -4.39 -11.32
CA GLU A 103 -3.96 -3.62 -10.06
C GLU A 103 -4.99 -4.29 -9.14
N GLU A 104 -4.54 -5.24 -8.33
CA GLU A 104 -5.36 -5.83 -7.27
C GLU A 104 -5.48 -4.82 -6.13
N ILE A 105 -6.60 -4.10 -6.10
CA ILE A 105 -6.92 -3.13 -5.05
C ILE A 105 -7.48 -3.89 -3.84
N VAL A 106 -6.76 -3.86 -2.72
CA VAL A 106 -7.27 -4.35 -1.44
C VAL A 106 -8.07 -3.23 -0.80
N TYR A 107 -9.39 -3.32 -0.89
CA TYR A 107 -10.30 -2.45 -0.16
C TYR A 107 -10.20 -2.75 1.34
N ILE A 108 -9.97 -1.71 2.14
CA ILE A 108 -10.11 -1.79 3.59
C ILE A 108 -11.45 -1.13 3.89
N SER A 109 -12.53 -1.93 4.02
CA SER A 109 -13.78 -1.39 4.52
C SER A 109 -13.59 -1.02 5.99
N LEU A 110 -13.64 0.28 6.28
CA LEU A 110 -13.68 0.84 7.64
C LEU A 110 -15.12 1.01 8.14
N GLU A 111 -16.09 0.24 7.61
CA GLU A 111 -17.53 0.41 7.86
C GLU A 111 -18.01 0.04 9.27
N GLU A 112 -17.14 -0.38 10.19
CA GLU A 112 -17.51 -0.68 11.58
C GLU A 112 -16.83 0.26 12.61
N LEU A 113 -16.72 1.55 12.28
CA LEU A 113 -16.19 2.59 13.21
C LEU A 113 -17.27 3.53 13.79
N LEU A 114 -18.55 3.15 13.77
CA LEU A 114 -19.64 3.88 14.42
C LEU A 114 -20.36 3.03 15.46
#